data_AF-A0A7V1GHA0-F1
#
_entry.id   AF-A0A7V1GHA0-F1
#
_cell.length_a   1.000
_cell.length_b   1.000
_cell.length_c   1.000
_cell.angle_alpha   90.00
_cell.angle_beta   90.00
_cell.angle_gamma   90.00
#
_symmetry.space_group_name_H-M   'P 1'
#
loop_
_entity.id
_entity.type
_entity.pdbx_description
1 polymer ?
#
loop_
_entity_poly.entity_id
_entity_poly.type
_entity_poly.pdbx_seq_one_letter_code
_entity_poly.pdbx_strand_id
1 'polypeptide(L)'
;MSGMLSNMTLAWAQNRNATILLSASKGAVKFASEQEIATQVMHYNGSIPGPVIRVPQGEESIIQFSNHLPEATSIHWHGLRISNEMDGVPGMTQEPIPAGRDFEYCFTPPDAGTYWYHTHQRAWDQLSRGLAGVLIVEEDNPPMVDQDLVFSIDDWRLNKQLQIDDESLGAMHDWAHGGRMGNMITVNGKFKEQFEVSKGE
;
A
#
# COMPACT_ATOMS: atom_id res chain seq x y z
N MET A 1 -3.23 38.48 -28.38
CA MET A 1 -3.95 37.55 -29.27
C MET A 1 -3.19 36.24 -29.26
N SER A 2 -3.91 35.13 -29.02
CA SER A 2 -3.44 33.74 -28.93
C SER A 2 -2.48 33.48 -27.76
N GLY A 3 -2.85 32.80 -26.66
CA GLY A 3 -3.90 31.81 -26.47
C GLY A 3 -3.39 30.43 -26.86
N MET A 4 -2.46 29.87 -26.09
CA MET A 4 -2.20 28.43 -26.05
C MET A 4 -2.73 27.91 -24.72
N LEU A 5 -3.98 27.46 -24.76
CA LEU A 5 -4.54 26.58 -23.74
C LEU A 5 -3.79 25.24 -23.89
N SER A 6 -2.93 24.94 -22.91
CA SER A 6 -2.35 23.62 -22.76
C SER A 6 -3.47 22.64 -22.45
N ASN A 7 -3.65 21.64 -23.32
CA ASN A 7 -4.54 20.51 -23.09
C ASN A 7 -4.04 19.69 -21.88
N MET A 8 -4.53 20.01 -20.68
CA MET A 8 -4.49 19.08 -19.54
C MET A 8 -5.59 18.05 -19.74
N THR A 9 -5.31 17.05 -20.56
CA THR A 9 -6.11 15.82 -20.64
C THR A 9 -6.00 15.10 -19.30
N LEU A 10 -7.14 14.94 -18.59
CA LEU A 10 -7.26 14.06 -17.43
C LEU A 10 -6.70 12.66 -17.78
N ALA A 11 -5.58 12.29 -17.17
CA ALA A 11 -4.92 11.01 -17.40
C ALA A 11 -5.42 9.90 -16.45
N TRP A 12 -6.69 9.92 -16.07
CA TRP A 12 -7.27 8.96 -15.11
C TRP A 12 -8.11 7.86 -15.73
N ALA A 13 -8.26 7.83 -17.07
CA ALA A 13 -8.89 6.71 -17.75
C ALA A 13 -7.95 5.50 -17.80
N GLN A 14 -7.55 4.97 -16.63
CA GLN A 14 -7.22 3.55 -16.56
C GLN A 14 -8.49 2.78 -16.94
N ASN A 15 -8.30 1.74 -17.75
CA ASN A 15 -9.38 0.90 -18.24
C ASN A 15 -10.12 0.36 -17.00
N ARG A 16 -11.39 0.75 -16.78
CA ARG A 16 -12.13 0.43 -15.54
C ARG A 16 -12.26 -1.08 -15.28
N ASN A 17 -12.03 -1.90 -16.31
CA ASN A 17 -12.01 -3.37 -16.24
C ASN A 17 -10.60 -3.98 -16.37
N ALA A 18 -9.53 -3.22 -16.14
CA ALA A 18 -8.17 -3.76 -16.17
C ALA A 18 -7.92 -4.63 -14.93
N THR A 19 -7.39 -5.83 -15.17
CA THR A 19 -6.78 -6.64 -14.11
C THR A 19 -5.57 -5.92 -13.54
N ILE A 20 -5.55 -5.71 -12.23
CA ILE A 20 -4.43 -5.10 -11.53
C ILE A 20 -3.46 -6.22 -11.10
N LEU A 21 -2.19 -6.06 -11.44
CA LEU A 21 -1.14 -7.01 -11.04
C LEU A 21 -0.45 -6.52 -9.78
N LEU A 22 -0.41 -7.37 -8.76
CA LEU A 22 0.24 -7.10 -7.50
C LEU A 22 1.12 -8.28 -7.10
N SER A 23 2.30 -8.01 -6.56
CA SER A 23 3.21 -9.07 -6.13
C SER A 23 3.91 -8.68 -4.84
N ALA A 24 4.01 -9.63 -3.91
CA ALA A 24 4.81 -9.46 -2.71
C ALA A 24 6.17 -10.13 -2.89
N SER A 25 7.24 -9.38 -2.64
CA SER A 25 8.62 -9.88 -2.74
C SER A 25 9.49 -9.30 -1.63
N LYS A 26 10.63 -9.94 -1.35
CA LYS A 26 11.72 -9.33 -0.58
C LYS A 26 12.64 -8.55 -1.54
N GLY A 27 13.13 -7.40 -1.09
CA GLY A 27 14.04 -6.59 -1.88
C GLY A 27 14.64 -5.44 -1.09
N ALA A 28 15.76 -4.93 -1.60
CA ALA A 28 16.38 -3.73 -1.06
C ALA A 28 15.72 -2.51 -1.71
N VAL A 29 15.02 -1.71 -0.92
CA VAL A 29 14.34 -0.48 -1.38
C VAL A 29 15.00 0.71 -0.70
N LYS A 30 15.20 1.78 -1.46
CA LYS A 30 15.61 3.07 -0.90
C LYS A 30 14.34 3.80 -0.45
N PHE A 31 14.10 3.80 0.85
CA PHE A 31 13.00 4.50 1.49
C PHE A 31 13.50 5.01 2.85
N ALA A 32 12.82 5.99 3.43
CA ALA A 32 13.10 6.46 4.79
C ALA A 32 14.54 6.94 5.09
N SER A 33 15.30 7.42 4.09
CA SER A 33 16.68 7.86 4.30
C SER A 33 17.09 9.03 3.39
N GLU A 34 17.62 10.11 3.98
CA GLU A 34 18.31 11.18 3.22
C GLU A 34 19.58 10.67 2.52
N GLN A 35 20.15 9.58 3.03
CA GLN A 35 21.44 9.05 2.58
C GLN A 35 21.29 8.06 1.42
N GLU A 36 20.07 7.85 0.91
CA GLU A 36 19.77 6.94 -0.21
C GLU A 36 20.29 5.51 0.00
N ILE A 37 20.40 5.10 1.28
CA ILE A 37 20.80 3.76 1.68
C ILE A 37 19.61 2.83 1.47
N ALA A 38 19.84 1.72 0.77
CA ALA A 38 18.82 0.71 0.56
C ALA A 38 18.63 -0.15 1.82
N THR A 39 17.38 -0.40 2.17
CA THR A 39 16.96 -1.16 3.33
C THR A 39 16.28 -2.44 2.86
N GLN A 40 16.64 -3.58 3.46
CA GLN A 40 16.01 -4.86 3.15
C GLN A 40 14.59 -4.91 3.73
N VAL A 41 13.61 -5.06 2.85
CA VAL A 41 12.18 -5.02 3.17
C VAL A 41 11.39 -6.11 2.47
N MET A 42 10.12 -6.21 2.85
CA MET A 42 9.09 -6.84 2.03
C MET A 42 8.26 -5.73 1.40
N HIS A 43 7.98 -5.85 0.10
CA HIS A 43 7.31 -4.78 -0.64
C HIS A 43 6.25 -5.34 -1.57
N TYR A 44 5.28 -4.50 -1.93
CA TYR A 44 4.43 -4.75 -3.07
C TYR A 44 5.02 -4.06 -4.32
N ASN A 45 5.24 -4.80 -5.40
CA ASN A 45 5.72 -4.30 -6.70
C ASN A 45 7.01 -3.43 -6.67
N GLY A 46 7.91 -3.66 -5.72
CA GLY A 46 9.22 -3.01 -5.66
C GLY A 46 9.24 -1.66 -4.95
N SER A 47 8.12 -1.22 -4.36
CA SER A 47 8.01 0.09 -3.72
C SER A 47 7.56 0.00 -2.26
N ILE A 48 7.95 1.02 -1.50
CA ILE A 48 7.45 1.31 -0.16
C ILE A 48 6.90 2.74 -0.16
N PRO A 49 5.63 2.97 0.19
CA PRO A 49 4.58 1.95 0.32
C PRO A 49 4.37 1.21 -1.02
N GLY A 50 3.55 0.16 -1.00
CA GLY A 50 3.06 -0.48 -2.20
C GLY A 50 2.35 0.51 -3.15
N PRO A 51 2.17 0.15 -4.43
CA PRO A 51 1.53 1.02 -5.41
C PRO A 51 0.14 1.45 -4.93
N VAL A 52 -0.25 2.68 -5.24
CA VAL A 52 -1.64 3.12 -5.03
C VAL A 52 -2.54 2.32 -5.99
N ILE A 53 -3.49 1.59 -5.42
CA ILE A 53 -4.51 0.87 -6.18
C ILE A 53 -5.73 1.79 -6.30
N ARG A 54 -6.18 2.04 -7.53
CA ARG A 54 -7.41 2.80 -7.81
C ARG A 54 -8.43 1.86 -8.43
N VAL A 55 -9.63 1.79 -7.86
CA VAL A 55 -10.72 0.94 -8.31
C VAL A 55 -12.02 1.74 -8.39
N PRO A 56 -12.90 1.48 -9.36
CA PRO A 56 -14.20 2.15 -9.44
C PRO A 56 -15.15 1.75 -8.29
N GLN A 57 -15.92 2.71 -7.77
CA GLN A 57 -17.06 2.43 -6.88
C GLN A 57 -18.14 1.61 -7.63
N GLY A 58 -18.66 0.57 -6.98
CA GLY A 58 -19.82 -0.18 -7.48
C GLY A 58 -19.56 -1.06 -8.71
N GLU A 59 -18.33 -1.12 -9.20
CA GLU A 59 -17.92 -1.97 -10.32
C GLU A 59 -16.95 -3.08 -9.84
N GLU A 60 -16.97 -4.23 -10.53
CA GLU A 60 -16.11 -5.38 -10.19
C GLU A 60 -14.64 -5.07 -10.51
N SER A 61 -13.75 -5.34 -9.55
CA SER A 61 -12.32 -5.16 -9.67
C SER A 61 -11.59 -6.47 -9.40
N ILE A 62 -10.62 -6.79 -10.27
CA ILE A 62 -9.84 -8.02 -10.20
C ILE A 62 -8.38 -7.67 -9.92
N ILE A 63 -7.84 -8.19 -8.82
CA ILE A 63 -6.42 -8.11 -8.46
C ILE A 63 -5.80 -9.50 -8.56
N GLN A 64 -4.86 -9.68 -9.49
CA GLN A 64 -4.03 -10.88 -9.57
C GLN A 64 -2.83 -10.68 -8.66
N PHE A 65 -2.80 -11.44 -7.56
CA PHE A 65 -1.73 -11.37 -6.59
C PHE A 65 -0.77 -12.55 -6.72
N SER A 66 0.54 -12.27 -6.80
CA SER A 66 1.60 -13.28 -6.79
C SER A 66 2.46 -13.17 -5.53
N ASN A 67 2.55 -14.26 -4.75
CA ASN A 67 3.42 -14.32 -3.59
C ASN A 67 4.82 -14.83 -3.97
N HIS A 68 5.79 -13.93 -4.11
CA HIS A 68 7.20 -14.26 -4.30
C HIS A 68 8.02 -14.24 -3.00
N LEU A 69 7.38 -14.11 -1.84
CA LEU A 69 8.05 -14.26 -0.54
C LEU A 69 8.43 -15.74 -0.30
N PRO A 70 9.45 -16.01 0.53
CA PRO A 70 9.78 -17.37 0.96
C PRO A 70 8.81 -17.92 2.02
N GLU A 71 7.71 -17.22 2.31
CA GLU A 71 6.73 -17.56 3.34
C GLU A 71 5.31 -17.22 2.86
N ALA A 72 4.31 -17.80 3.53
CA ALA A 72 2.92 -17.53 3.17
C ALA A 72 2.51 -16.09 3.54
N THR A 73 1.55 -15.54 2.81
CA THR A 73 0.99 -14.21 3.06
C THR A 73 -0.50 -14.15 2.70
N SER A 74 -1.13 -13.00 2.89
CA SER A 74 -2.47 -12.69 2.39
C SER A 74 -2.56 -11.18 2.17
N ILE A 75 -3.65 -10.69 1.58
CA ILE A 75 -3.96 -9.26 1.54
C ILE A 75 -5.33 -9.04 2.13
N HIS A 76 -5.39 -8.25 3.19
CA HIS A 76 -6.62 -7.70 3.74
C HIS A 76 -6.85 -6.29 3.17
N TRP A 77 -8.11 -6.04 2.79
CA TRP A 77 -8.56 -4.79 2.17
C TRP A 77 -9.24 -3.92 3.23
N HIS A 78 -8.41 -3.23 4.01
CA HIS A 78 -8.82 -2.62 5.26
C HIS A 78 -9.91 -1.57 5.07
N GLY A 79 -11.08 -1.86 5.64
CA GLY A 79 -12.26 -0.99 5.62
C GLY A 79 -13.22 -1.24 4.46
N LEU A 80 -12.86 -2.07 3.47
CA LEU A 80 -13.78 -2.41 2.39
C LEU A 80 -14.92 -3.33 2.87
N ARG A 81 -16.13 -3.04 2.41
CA ARG A 81 -17.34 -3.84 2.66
C ARG A 81 -17.62 -4.80 1.49
N ILE A 82 -16.73 -5.78 1.32
CA ILE A 82 -16.73 -6.72 0.19
C ILE A 82 -17.16 -8.14 0.61
N SER A 83 -17.18 -9.08 -0.34
CA SER A 83 -17.45 -10.50 -0.02
C SER A 83 -16.46 -11.01 1.02
N ASN A 84 -16.97 -11.70 2.03
CA ASN A 84 -16.16 -12.21 3.15
C ASN A 84 -15.00 -13.08 2.65
N GLU A 85 -15.19 -13.90 1.62
CA GLU A 85 -14.16 -14.79 1.05
C GLU A 85 -12.96 -14.05 0.43
N MET A 86 -13.10 -12.75 0.16
CA MET A 86 -12.06 -11.89 -0.42
C MET A 86 -11.37 -11.02 0.63
N ASP A 87 -11.73 -11.15 1.90
CA ASP A 87 -11.27 -10.26 2.99
C ASP A 87 -9.82 -10.54 3.44
N GLY A 88 -9.20 -11.64 3.05
CA GLY A 88 -7.77 -11.82 3.28
C GLY A 88 -7.33 -12.33 4.65
N VAL A 89 -8.24 -12.86 5.48
CA VAL A 89 -7.97 -13.32 6.85
C VAL A 89 -7.64 -14.82 6.86
N PRO A 90 -6.36 -15.21 7.05
CA PRO A 90 -5.96 -16.60 6.96
C PRO A 90 -6.62 -17.48 8.04
N GLY A 91 -7.13 -18.63 7.64
CA GLY A 91 -7.80 -19.60 8.53
C GLY A 91 -9.23 -19.22 8.92
N MET A 92 -9.77 -18.12 8.39
CA MET A 92 -11.16 -17.70 8.59
C MET A 92 -11.88 -17.45 7.26
N THR A 93 -11.32 -16.60 6.42
CA THR A 93 -11.97 -16.21 5.16
C THR A 93 -11.32 -16.86 3.94
N GLN A 94 -10.01 -17.16 4.03
CA GLN A 94 -9.26 -17.90 3.04
C GLN A 94 -8.09 -18.67 3.69
N GLU A 95 -7.49 -19.59 2.95
CA GLU A 95 -6.18 -20.14 3.31
C GLU A 95 -5.07 -19.09 3.05
N PRO A 96 -3.99 -19.08 3.86
CA PRO A 96 -2.82 -18.27 3.56
C PRO A 96 -2.23 -18.65 2.19
N ILE A 97 -1.87 -17.65 1.39
CA ILE A 97 -1.32 -17.82 0.05
C ILE A 97 0.12 -18.30 0.18
N PRO A 98 0.46 -19.56 -0.17
CA PRO A 98 1.80 -20.09 0.06
C PRO A 98 2.87 -19.38 -0.79
N ALA A 99 4.13 -19.58 -0.41
CA ALA A 99 5.27 -19.09 -1.20
C ALA A 99 5.22 -19.63 -2.64
N GLY A 100 5.42 -18.74 -3.62
CA GLY A 100 5.41 -19.07 -5.05
C GLY A 100 4.01 -19.38 -5.62
N ARG A 101 2.94 -18.95 -4.94
CA ARG A 101 1.56 -19.17 -5.38
C ARG A 101 0.85 -17.85 -5.65
N ASP A 102 -0.15 -17.95 -6.50
CA ASP A 102 -0.99 -16.84 -6.90
C ASP A 102 -2.37 -16.94 -6.25
N PHE A 103 -3.06 -15.80 -6.14
CA PHE A 103 -4.45 -15.71 -5.70
C PHE A 103 -5.14 -14.58 -6.47
N GLU A 104 -6.39 -14.81 -6.88
CA GLU A 104 -7.21 -13.80 -7.54
C GLU A 104 -8.17 -13.21 -6.50
N TYR A 105 -8.03 -11.92 -6.22
CA TYR A 105 -9.03 -11.17 -5.46
C TYR A 105 -10.01 -10.54 -6.43
N CYS A 106 -11.30 -10.84 -6.28
CA CYS A 106 -12.36 -10.27 -7.10
C CYS A 106 -13.45 -9.69 -6.21
N PHE A 107 -13.62 -8.37 -6.22
CA PHE A 107 -14.59 -7.70 -5.35
C PHE A 107 -15.19 -6.45 -6.01
N THR A 108 -16.36 -6.05 -5.52
CA THR A 108 -17.08 -4.84 -5.96
C THR A 108 -17.24 -3.91 -4.76
N PRO A 109 -16.40 -2.88 -4.60
CA PRO A 109 -16.47 -2.01 -3.42
C PRO A 109 -17.68 -1.07 -3.52
N PRO A 110 -18.62 -1.08 -2.57
CA PRO A 110 -19.85 -0.28 -2.69
C PRO A 110 -19.66 1.19 -2.29
N ASP A 111 -18.60 1.50 -1.53
CA ASP A 111 -18.39 2.79 -0.91
C ASP A 111 -17.11 3.43 -1.48
N ALA A 112 -17.23 4.65 -2.02
CA ALA A 112 -16.08 5.42 -2.46
C ALA A 112 -15.28 6.01 -1.28
N GLY A 113 -13.99 6.24 -1.50
CA GLY A 113 -13.12 6.91 -0.55
C GLY A 113 -11.72 6.29 -0.43
N THR A 114 -11.02 6.71 0.61
CA THR A 114 -9.65 6.28 0.90
C THR A 114 -9.62 5.11 1.86
N TYR A 115 -9.02 4.03 1.40
CA TYR A 115 -8.77 2.78 2.11
C TYR A 115 -7.28 2.42 1.99
N TRP A 116 -6.93 1.24 2.47
CA TRP A 116 -5.57 0.71 2.34
C TRP A 116 -5.62 -0.82 2.31
N TYR A 117 -4.54 -1.41 1.86
CA TYR A 117 -4.38 -2.85 1.82
C TYR A 117 -3.09 -3.24 2.51
N HIS A 118 -3.10 -4.37 3.20
CA HIS A 118 -1.93 -4.85 3.92
C HIS A 118 -1.97 -6.35 4.13
N THR A 119 -0.81 -6.94 4.45
CA THR A 119 -0.75 -8.33 4.88
C THR A 119 -1.56 -8.56 6.16
N HIS A 120 -2.33 -9.64 6.21
CA HIS A 120 -2.97 -10.13 7.44
C HIS A 120 -2.32 -11.44 7.94
N GLN A 121 -1.14 -11.78 7.39
CA GLN A 121 -0.37 -12.94 7.79
C GLN A 121 0.87 -12.51 8.55
N ARG A 122 1.02 -12.96 9.80
CA ARG A 122 2.12 -12.55 10.70
C ARG A 122 2.32 -11.03 10.66
N ALA A 123 1.23 -10.26 10.78
CA ALA A 123 1.24 -8.81 10.56
C ALA A 123 2.32 -8.09 11.39
N TRP A 124 2.56 -8.51 12.63
CA TRP A 124 3.62 -7.97 13.49
C TRP A 124 5.04 -8.00 12.85
N ASP A 125 5.28 -8.90 11.90
CA ASP A 125 6.54 -9.05 11.14
C ASP A 125 6.38 -8.48 9.73
N GLN A 126 5.43 -9.01 8.96
CA GLN A 126 5.30 -8.72 7.53
C GLN A 126 4.86 -7.26 7.25
N LEU A 127 3.93 -6.71 8.05
CA LEU A 127 3.52 -5.31 7.94
C LEU A 127 4.67 -4.39 8.36
N SER A 128 5.34 -4.70 9.48
CA SER A 128 6.51 -3.97 10.00
C SER A 128 7.69 -3.92 9.02
N ARG A 129 7.70 -4.79 8.01
CA ARG A 129 8.69 -4.84 6.92
C ARG A 129 8.23 -4.14 5.64
N GLY A 130 7.01 -3.63 5.57
CA GLY A 130 6.54 -2.76 4.51
C GLY A 130 5.43 -3.30 3.60
N LEU A 131 4.78 -4.42 3.94
CA LEU A 131 3.64 -4.95 3.17
C LEU A 131 2.34 -4.20 3.47
N ALA A 132 2.28 -2.95 3.00
CA ALA A 132 1.09 -2.12 2.96
C ALA A 132 1.09 -1.18 1.75
N GLY A 133 -0.10 -0.72 1.34
CA GLY A 133 -0.27 0.32 0.32
C GLY A 133 -1.65 0.97 0.41
N VAL A 134 -1.86 2.05 -0.34
CA VAL A 134 -3.13 2.80 -0.33
C VAL A 134 -4.06 2.25 -1.41
N LEU A 135 -5.35 2.15 -1.08
CA LEU A 135 -6.41 1.83 -2.02
C LEU A 135 -7.39 3.00 -2.08
N ILE A 136 -7.68 3.50 -3.27
CA ILE A 136 -8.70 4.52 -3.51
C ILE A 136 -9.84 3.86 -4.27
N VAL A 137 -11.05 3.92 -3.70
CA VAL A 137 -12.27 3.62 -4.43
C VAL A 137 -12.77 4.93 -5.02
N GLU A 138 -12.65 5.10 -6.33
CA GLU A 138 -13.00 6.34 -7.03
C GLU A 138 -14.52 6.54 -7.07
N GLU A 139 -14.98 7.75 -6.73
CA GLU A 139 -16.38 8.13 -6.87
C GLU A 139 -16.81 8.16 -8.35
N ASP A 140 -18.07 7.83 -8.62
CA ASP A 140 -18.66 8.05 -9.95
C ASP A 140 -18.63 9.51 -10.40
N ASN A 141 -18.77 10.43 -9.45
CA ASN A 141 -18.76 11.87 -9.66
C ASN A 141 -17.75 12.51 -8.70
N PRO A 142 -16.45 12.51 -9.06
CA PRO A 142 -15.41 13.04 -8.19
C PRO A 142 -15.58 14.56 -8.00
N PRO A 143 -15.22 15.11 -6.84
CA PRO A 143 -15.21 16.56 -6.63
C PRO A 143 -14.23 17.23 -7.59
N MET A 144 -14.56 18.43 -8.06
CA MET A 144 -13.63 19.23 -8.86
C MET A 144 -12.57 19.82 -7.93
N VAL A 145 -11.36 19.29 -8.03
CA VAL A 145 -10.16 19.74 -7.32
C VAL A 145 -9.03 19.91 -8.33
N ASP A 146 -8.10 20.81 -8.06
CA ASP A 146 -6.91 20.99 -8.90
C ASP A 146 -5.93 19.83 -8.74
N GLN A 147 -5.82 19.27 -7.53
CA GLN A 147 -4.97 18.10 -7.23
C GLN A 147 -5.65 17.12 -6.26
N ASP A 148 -5.49 15.83 -6.53
CA ASP A 148 -5.78 14.72 -5.61
C ASP A 148 -4.46 14.07 -5.18
N LEU A 149 -4.02 14.39 -3.96
CA LEU A 149 -2.73 13.95 -3.41
C LEU A 149 -2.93 12.91 -2.32
N VAL A 150 -2.33 11.74 -2.53
CA VAL A 150 -2.32 10.65 -1.54
C VAL A 150 -1.15 10.82 -0.58
N PHE A 151 -1.42 10.91 0.71
CA PHE A 151 -0.40 10.89 1.77
C PHE A 151 -0.50 9.59 2.58
N SER A 152 0.43 8.68 2.35
CA SER A 152 0.64 7.48 3.17
C SER A 152 1.71 7.78 4.22
N ILE A 153 1.34 7.76 5.49
CA ILE A 153 2.24 8.06 6.61
C ILE A 153 2.59 6.76 7.32
N ASP A 154 3.88 6.54 7.55
CA ASP A 154 4.38 5.35 8.25
C ASP A 154 5.62 5.69 9.07
N ASP A 155 5.85 4.92 10.13
CA ASP A 155 7.04 4.99 10.97
C ASP A 155 7.82 3.68 10.99
N TRP A 156 9.14 3.81 10.87
CA TRP A 156 10.06 2.70 10.68
C TRP A 156 11.03 2.66 11.84
N ARG A 157 11.16 1.51 12.49
CA ARG A 157 12.22 1.29 13.47
C ARG A 157 13.44 0.68 12.78
N LEU A 158 14.44 1.53 12.57
CA LEU A 158 15.68 1.20 11.89
C LEU A 158 16.85 1.11 12.87
N ASN A 159 17.76 0.17 12.65
CA ASN A 159 19.00 0.05 13.40
C ASN A 159 20.06 1.06 12.92
N LYS A 160 21.26 1.03 13.51
CA LYS A 160 22.35 1.97 13.17
C LYS A 160 22.87 1.84 11.73
N GLN A 161 22.55 0.73 11.05
CA GLN A 161 22.89 0.46 9.65
C GLN A 161 21.73 0.80 8.70
N LEU A 162 20.69 1.49 9.20
CA LEU A 162 19.46 1.81 8.48
C LEU A 162 18.75 0.56 7.91
N GLN A 163 18.87 -0.58 8.59
CA GLN A 163 18.08 -1.77 8.28
C GLN A 163 16.90 -1.88 9.26
N ILE A 164 15.85 -2.62 8.89
CA ILE A 164 14.78 -2.96 9.84
C ILE A 164 15.40 -3.56 11.10
N ASP A 165 15.02 -3.02 12.25
CA ASP A 165 15.47 -3.50 13.55
C ASP A 165 14.81 -4.85 13.87
N ASP A 166 15.41 -5.95 13.41
CA ASP A 166 14.89 -7.30 13.59
C ASP A 166 14.76 -7.68 15.09
N GLU A 167 15.62 -7.13 15.96
CA GLU A 167 15.58 -7.41 17.41
C GLU A 167 14.34 -6.82 18.07
N SER A 168 13.76 -5.77 17.49
CA SER A 168 12.50 -5.18 17.96
C SER A 168 11.25 -5.97 17.55
N LEU A 169 11.34 -6.82 16.53
CA LEU A 169 10.19 -7.58 16.05
C LEU A 169 9.83 -8.66 17.07
N GLY A 170 8.66 -8.53 17.69
CA GLY A 170 8.25 -9.45 18.75
C GLY A 170 8.74 -9.09 20.14
N ALA A 171 9.30 -7.89 20.34
CA ALA A 171 9.75 -7.44 21.65
C ALA A 171 8.56 -7.37 22.64
N MET A 172 8.70 -8.08 23.78
CA MET A 172 7.63 -8.16 24.79
C MET A 172 7.22 -6.79 25.35
N HIS A 173 8.17 -5.86 25.47
CA HIS A 173 7.86 -4.50 25.90
C HIS A 173 6.93 -3.80 24.91
N ASP A 174 7.23 -3.85 23.61
CA ASP A 174 6.41 -3.24 22.57
C ASP A 174 5.00 -3.88 22.53
N TRP A 175 4.92 -5.21 22.68
CA TRP A 175 3.66 -5.96 22.71
C TRP A 175 2.79 -5.68 23.94
N ALA A 176 3.40 -5.43 25.09
CA ALA A 176 2.69 -5.19 26.35
C ALA A 176 2.32 -3.71 26.58
N HIS A 177 2.82 -2.79 25.74
CA HIS A 177 2.65 -1.35 25.91
C HIS A 177 2.12 -0.69 24.63
N GLY A 178 2.71 0.44 24.22
CA GLY A 178 2.19 1.30 23.15
C GLY A 178 2.36 0.75 21.73
N GLY A 179 2.73 -0.51 21.55
CA GLY A 179 3.12 -1.07 20.27
C GLY A 179 4.57 -0.79 19.89
N ARG A 180 4.96 -1.23 18.70
CA ARG A 180 6.31 -1.04 18.15
C ARG A 180 6.39 0.33 17.48
N MET A 181 7.01 1.30 18.16
CA MET A 181 7.23 2.64 17.62
C MET A 181 8.52 2.72 16.79
N GLY A 182 8.43 3.34 15.63
CA GLY A 182 9.51 3.69 14.72
C GLY A 182 10.33 4.90 15.19
N ASN A 183 11.57 4.95 14.73
CA ASN A 183 12.48 6.08 14.94
C ASN A 183 12.66 6.95 13.68
N MET A 184 11.97 6.60 12.59
CA MET A 184 12.03 7.28 11.31
C MET A 184 10.64 7.42 10.72
N ILE A 185 10.19 8.63 10.43
CA ILE A 185 8.84 8.88 9.86
C ILE A 185 8.98 9.13 8.36
N THR A 186 8.08 8.55 7.57
CA THR A 186 7.98 8.78 6.14
C THR A 186 6.60 9.25 5.73
N VAL A 187 6.55 10.03 4.65
CA VAL A 187 5.35 10.27 3.86
C VAL A 187 5.62 9.71 2.47
N ASN A 188 4.77 8.81 1.99
CA ASN A 188 4.92 8.10 0.72
C ASN A 188 6.29 7.41 0.59
N GLY A 189 6.77 6.83 1.68
CA GLY A 189 8.07 6.12 1.75
C GLY A 189 9.29 7.03 1.75
N LYS A 190 9.12 8.34 1.65
CA LYS A 190 10.22 9.30 1.61
C LYS A 190 10.35 10.05 2.92
N PHE A 191 11.60 10.33 3.28
CA PHE A 191 11.90 11.20 4.40
C PHE A 191 11.82 12.66 3.95
N LYS A 192 11.09 13.50 4.69
CA LYS A 192 10.86 14.92 4.38
C LYS A 192 10.37 15.16 2.94
N GLU A 193 9.34 14.42 2.53
CA GLU A 193 8.76 14.61 1.21
C GLU A 193 8.23 16.04 1.02
N GLN A 194 8.42 16.58 -0.19
CA GLN A 194 7.92 17.89 -0.58
C GLN A 194 6.83 17.74 -1.62
N PHE A 195 5.77 18.52 -1.46
CA PHE A 195 4.66 18.58 -2.41
C PHE A 195 4.57 20.00 -2.94
N GLU A 196 4.57 20.13 -4.26
CA GLU A 196 4.38 21.41 -4.93
C GLU A 196 2.89 21.65 -5.15
N VAL A 197 2.39 22.72 -4.53
CA VAL A 197 1.02 23.21 -4.72
C VAL A 197 1.07 24.67 -5.12
N SER A 198 0.14 25.09 -5.97
CA SER A 198 0.08 26.46 -6.48
C SER A 198 -0.90 27.30 -5.67
N LYS A 199 -0.57 28.57 -5.47
CA LYS A 199 -1.50 29.50 -4.80
C LYS A 199 -2.78 29.63 -5.64
N GLY A 200 -3.92 29.26 -5.06
CA GLY A 200 -5.23 29.39 -5.69
C GLY A 200 -5.70 28.12 -6.42
N GLU A 201 -4.95 27.02 -6.31
CA GLU A 201 -5.57 25.70 -6.16
C GLU A 201 -6.47 25.66 -4.90
#